data_AF-G4ZT48-F1
#
_entry.id   AF-G4ZT48-F1
#
_cell.length_a   1.000
_cell.length_b   1.000
_cell.length_c   1.000
_cell.angle_alpha   90.00
_cell.angle_beta   90.00
_cell.angle_gamma   90.00
#
_symmetry.space_group_name_H-M   'P 1'
#
loop_
_entity.id
_entity.type
_entity.pdbx_description
1 polymer ?
#
loop_
_entity_poly.entity_id
_entity_poly.type
_entity_poly.pdbx_seq_one_letter_code
_entity_poly.pdbx_strand_id
1 'polypeptide(L)'
;LVKAKAFVAGVDPDTPFVFGNREDEHGFPFVGNGEDDDPLILGITSLKLMQNMSSLQDREAFLIFHLDATFKLSDIGYPGITCGFTDRHRSYHLAALFIVSQRTRREYYKSIGDFARISRTHMKRPLRVDVTMGDAEEAQLNGLRDVAEYATCPYLMCFFHVMYNVRKRVRHLPDSVRAIVYRGILDMHYTLNQTEFWEVWGRVSQEWQCDRRSHVFLAYFAAQWIHSRFWRWQIYHSPGGYATTNNPCEVFNTSIKR
;
A
#
# COMPACT_ATOMS: atom_id res chain seq x y z
N LEU A 1 -2.82 22.00 -18.82
CA LEU A 1 -3.44 21.60 -17.54
C LEU A 1 -2.43 21.62 -16.38
N VAL A 2 -1.31 20.88 -16.47
CA VAL A 2 -0.31 20.76 -15.40
C VAL A 2 0.19 22.11 -14.87
N LYS A 3 0.67 23.01 -15.75
CA LYS A 3 1.14 24.36 -15.36
C LYS A 3 0.06 25.19 -14.65
N ALA A 4 -1.18 25.11 -15.12
CA ALA A 4 -2.32 25.84 -14.55
C ALA A 4 -2.79 25.28 -13.20
N LYS A 5 -2.33 24.08 -12.81
CA LYS A 5 -2.67 23.42 -11.55
C LYS A 5 -1.44 23.25 -10.65
N ALA A 6 -0.29 23.83 -11.00
CA ALA A 6 0.88 23.84 -10.14
C ALA A 6 0.60 24.59 -8.83
N PHE A 7 1.36 24.27 -7.80
CA PHE A 7 1.24 24.99 -6.53
C PHE A 7 1.52 26.49 -6.72
N VAL A 8 0.69 27.34 -6.12
CA VAL A 8 0.89 28.79 -6.06
C VAL A 8 0.81 29.23 -4.60
N ALA A 9 1.69 30.13 -4.18
CA ALA A 9 1.66 30.67 -2.83
C ALA A 9 0.31 31.36 -2.55
N GLY A 10 -0.29 31.05 -1.39
CA GLY A 10 -1.62 31.58 -1.01
C GLY A 10 -2.80 30.86 -1.67
N VAL A 11 -2.57 29.73 -2.35
CA VAL A 11 -3.66 28.86 -2.83
C VAL A 11 -4.54 28.42 -1.65
N ASP A 12 -5.85 28.42 -1.88
CA ASP A 12 -6.82 27.94 -0.91
C ASP A 12 -6.47 26.48 -0.49
N PRO A 13 -6.47 26.14 0.81
CA PRO A 13 -6.00 24.84 1.26
C PRO A 13 -6.77 23.64 0.69
N ASP A 14 -8.05 23.81 0.37
CA ASP A 14 -8.90 22.77 -0.18
C ASP A 14 -8.70 22.62 -1.70
N THR A 15 -8.06 23.59 -2.35
CA THR A 15 -7.77 23.54 -3.79
C THR A 15 -6.66 22.52 -4.07
N PRO A 16 -6.94 21.48 -4.89
CA PRO A 16 -5.93 20.53 -5.30
C PRO A 16 -4.89 21.17 -6.23
N PHE A 17 -3.63 20.79 -6.05
CA PHE A 17 -2.53 21.15 -6.93
C PHE A 17 -1.75 19.92 -7.36
N VAL A 18 -1.06 20.05 -8.50
CA VAL A 18 -0.21 19.01 -9.04
C VAL A 18 1.25 19.24 -8.68
N PHE A 19 1.97 18.15 -8.53
CA PHE A 19 3.41 18.12 -8.29
C PHE A 19 4.04 16.94 -9.06
N GLY A 20 5.35 16.97 -9.22
CA GLY A 20 6.08 15.93 -9.94
C GLY A 20 7.50 15.77 -9.41
N ASN A 21 8.20 14.80 -9.99
CA ASN A 21 9.56 14.43 -9.61
C ASN A 21 10.66 15.28 -10.24
N ARG A 22 10.27 16.07 -11.23
CA ARG A 22 11.12 17.00 -11.95
C ARG A 22 10.37 18.31 -12.10
N GLU A 23 11.13 19.38 -12.24
CA GLU A 23 10.62 20.67 -12.66
C GLU A 23 11.14 20.97 -14.07
N ASP A 24 10.37 21.71 -14.86
CA ASP A 24 10.81 22.26 -16.14
C ASP A 24 11.72 23.49 -15.93
N GLU A 25 12.21 24.08 -17.01
CA GLU A 25 13.09 25.26 -16.98
C GLU A 25 12.45 26.49 -16.29
N HIS A 26 11.14 26.45 -16.05
CA HIS A 26 10.38 27.52 -15.41
C HIS A 26 9.90 27.16 -14.00
N GLY A 27 10.36 26.03 -13.44
CA GLY A 27 10.01 25.60 -12.09
C GLY A 27 8.62 24.93 -11.99
N PHE A 28 7.96 24.61 -13.10
CA PHE A 28 6.68 23.89 -13.08
C PHE A 28 6.90 22.38 -13.06
N PRO A 29 5.97 21.61 -12.46
CA PRO A 29 6.04 20.15 -12.52
C PRO A 29 6.18 19.63 -13.95
N PHE A 30 7.26 18.92 -14.21
CA PHE A 30 7.51 18.24 -15.48
C PHE A 30 6.80 16.89 -15.49
N VAL A 31 6.16 16.58 -16.62
CA VAL A 31 5.44 15.31 -16.83
C VAL A 31 6.03 14.65 -18.06
N GLY A 32 6.59 13.45 -17.87
CA GLY A 32 7.18 12.69 -18.98
C GLY A 32 6.14 12.20 -19.97
N ASN A 33 6.61 11.84 -21.17
CA ASN A 33 5.76 11.35 -22.26
C ASN A 33 5.16 9.94 -21.99
N GLY A 34 5.69 9.20 -21.01
CA GLY A 34 5.22 7.88 -20.60
C GLY A 34 6.13 6.72 -21.02
N GLU A 35 7.11 6.97 -21.89
CA GLU A 35 8.12 5.98 -22.32
C GLU A 35 9.04 5.55 -21.18
N ASP A 36 9.78 4.46 -21.38
CA ASP A 36 10.67 3.87 -20.36
C ASP A 36 11.78 4.85 -19.93
N ASP A 37 12.30 5.63 -20.86
CA ASP A 37 13.34 6.62 -20.59
C ASP A 37 12.77 7.95 -20.06
N ASP A 38 11.49 8.23 -20.29
CA ASP A 38 10.79 9.44 -19.84
C ASP A 38 9.41 9.14 -19.21
N PRO A 39 9.40 8.47 -18.04
CA PRO A 39 8.17 8.00 -17.44
C PRO A 39 7.27 9.17 -17.03
N LEU A 40 5.97 8.97 -17.19
CA LEU A 40 4.96 9.88 -16.68
C LEU A 40 4.84 9.66 -15.17
N ILE A 41 5.02 10.72 -14.38
CA ILE A 41 4.76 10.74 -12.94
C ILE A 41 4.09 12.08 -12.62
N LEU A 42 2.85 12.03 -12.15
CA LEU A 42 2.09 13.22 -11.78
C LEU A 42 1.37 12.98 -10.46
N GLY A 43 1.79 13.69 -9.41
CA GLY A 43 1.16 13.69 -8.11
C GLY A 43 0.09 14.77 -7.99
N ILE A 44 -0.95 14.49 -7.21
CA ILE A 44 -2.07 15.39 -6.91
C ILE A 44 -2.32 15.36 -5.40
N THR A 45 -2.37 16.52 -4.77
CA THR A 45 -2.68 16.67 -3.33
C THR A 45 -3.25 18.07 -3.07
N SER A 46 -3.50 18.41 -1.80
CA SER A 46 -3.84 19.77 -1.38
C SER A 46 -3.19 20.09 -0.03
N LEU A 47 -3.10 21.37 0.34
CA LEU A 47 -2.59 21.73 1.66
C LEU A 47 -3.48 21.17 2.77
N LYS A 48 -4.80 21.09 2.54
CA LYS A 48 -5.75 20.50 3.48
C LYS A 48 -5.43 19.03 3.77
N LEU A 49 -5.12 18.23 2.74
CA LEU A 49 -4.74 16.83 2.94
C LEU A 49 -3.46 16.71 3.78
N MET A 50 -2.43 17.52 3.49
CA MET A 50 -1.20 17.54 4.28
C MET A 50 -1.40 18.01 5.72
N GLN A 51 -2.28 18.98 5.94
CA GLN A 51 -2.65 19.47 7.28
C GLN A 51 -3.40 18.40 8.07
N ASN A 52 -4.37 17.71 7.44
CA ASN A 52 -5.11 16.61 8.05
C ASN A 52 -4.15 15.49 8.47
N MET A 53 -3.23 15.11 7.59
CA MET A 53 -2.17 14.14 7.89
C MET A 53 -1.27 14.61 9.03
N SER A 54 -0.83 15.88 9.04
CA SER A 54 -0.03 16.42 10.14
C SER A 54 -0.78 16.35 11.47
N SER A 55 -2.08 16.64 11.47
CA SER A 55 -2.91 16.50 12.66
C SER A 55 -3.08 15.04 13.09
N LEU A 56 -3.16 14.11 12.13
CA LEU A 56 -3.21 12.68 12.39
C LEU A 56 -1.93 12.19 13.10
N GLN A 57 -0.77 12.67 12.65
CA GLN A 57 0.53 12.39 13.29
C GLN A 57 0.59 12.85 14.75
N ASP A 58 -0.13 13.90 15.13
CA ASP A 58 -0.11 14.38 16.50
C ASP A 58 -1.07 13.61 17.41
N ARG A 59 -2.15 13.06 16.85
CA ARG A 59 -3.22 12.39 17.60
C ARG A 59 -3.06 10.88 17.71
N GLU A 60 -2.56 10.25 16.66
CA GLU A 60 -2.43 8.79 16.60
C GLU A 60 -1.10 8.36 17.23
N ALA A 61 -1.14 7.30 18.04
CA ALA A 61 0.06 6.69 18.62
C ALA A 61 0.76 5.73 17.64
N PHE A 62 0.05 5.29 16.59
CA PHE A 62 0.53 4.38 15.58
C PHE A 62 -0.06 4.76 14.22
N LEU A 63 0.77 4.84 13.19
CA LEU A 63 0.37 5.25 11.85
C LEU A 63 0.71 4.19 10.81
N ILE A 64 -0.34 3.76 10.13
CA ILE A 64 -0.25 2.89 8.97
C ILE A 64 -0.31 3.77 7.74
N PHE A 65 0.76 3.82 6.97
CA PHE A 65 0.74 4.38 5.62
C PHE A 65 0.23 3.31 4.66
N HIS A 66 -0.79 3.65 3.89
CA HIS A 66 -1.42 2.78 2.92
C HIS A 66 -1.02 3.21 1.51
N LEU A 67 -0.78 2.23 0.66
CA LEU A 67 -0.44 2.45 -0.74
C LEU A 67 -1.08 1.36 -1.60
N ASP A 68 -1.90 1.76 -2.57
CA ASP A 68 -2.49 0.83 -3.53
C ASP A 68 -2.37 1.34 -4.97
N ALA A 69 -2.12 0.43 -5.90
CA ALA A 69 -2.09 0.72 -7.33
C ALA A 69 -3.39 0.25 -7.98
N THR A 70 -4.08 1.19 -8.62
CA THR A 70 -5.42 0.98 -9.14
C THR A 70 -5.50 1.32 -10.62
N PHE A 71 -6.26 0.52 -11.37
CA PHE A 71 -6.37 0.61 -12.83
C PHE A 71 -7.73 1.13 -13.26
N LYS A 72 -7.83 1.44 -14.57
CA LYS A 72 -9.08 1.89 -15.23
C LYS A 72 -9.56 3.26 -14.73
N LEU A 73 -8.61 4.16 -14.45
CA LEU A 73 -8.87 5.56 -14.15
C LEU A 73 -8.67 6.47 -15.38
N SER A 74 -8.11 5.94 -16.47
CA SER A 74 -7.85 6.67 -17.70
C SER A 74 -8.08 5.79 -18.92
N ASP A 75 -8.46 6.41 -20.04
CA ASP A 75 -8.67 5.73 -21.33
C ASP A 75 -7.37 5.11 -21.88
N ILE A 76 -6.23 5.71 -21.53
CA ILE A 76 -4.89 5.24 -21.90
C ILE A 76 -4.37 4.12 -21.00
N GLY A 77 -5.11 3.76 -19.94
CA GLY A 77 -4.80 2.62 -19.08
C GLY A 77 -3.68 2.83 -18.07
N TYR A 78 -3.18 4.07 -17.89
CA TYR A 78 -2.16 4.35 -16.88
C TYR A 78 -2.69 4.04 -15.47
N PRO A 79 -1.89 3.33 -14.63
CA PRO A 79 -2.23 3.09 -13.24
C PRO A 79 -2.26 4.40 -12.46
N GLY A 80 -3.27 4.52 -11.61
CA GLY A 80 -3.26 5.47 -10.52
C GLY A 80 -2.69 4.82 -9.26
N ILE A 81 -1.92 5.56 -8.49
CA ILE A 81 -1.50 5.12 -7.16
C ILE A 81 -2.20 6.01 -6.15
N THR A 82 -2.86 5.42 -5.17
CA THR A 82 -3.47 6.18 -4.08
C THR A 82 -2.71 5.89 -2.80
N CYS A 83 -2.44 6.94 -2.03
CA CYS A 83 -1.78 6.78 -0.75
C CYS A 83 -2.40 7.65 0.33
N GLY A 84 -2.30 7.18 1.56
CA GLY A 84 -2.97 7.79 2.70
C GLY A 84 -2.63 7.08 3.99
N PHE A 85 -3.38 7.42 5.04
CA PHE A 85 -3.18 6.87 6.38
C PHE A 85 -4.49 6.34 6.93
N THR A 86 -4.42 5.40 7.87
CA THR A 86 -5.59 5.05 8.70
C THR A 86 -5.39 5.42 10.15
N ASP A 87 -6.46 5.89 10.79
CA ASP A 87 -6.53 6.09 12.23
C ASP A 87 -6.91 4.81 12.99
N ARG A 88 -6.92 4.89 14.32
CA ARG A 88 -7.44 3.84 15.22
C ARG A 88 -8.91 3.46 15.02
N HIS A 89 -9.68 4.24 14.27
CA HIS A 89 -11.07 3.92 13.91
C HIS A 89 -11.15 3.21 12.55
N ARG A 90 -10.00 2.98 11.91
CA ARG A 90 -9.85 2.37 10.57
C ARG A 90 -10.42 3.25 9.46
N SER A 91 -10.50 4.56 9.70
CA SER A 91 -10.92 5.53 8.69
C SER A 91 -9.73 5.85 7.79
N TYR A 92 -9.95 5.85 6.48
CA TYR A 92 -8.92 6.23 5.52
C TYR A 92 -8.84 7.74 5.35
N HIS A 93 -7.64 8.27 5.46
CA HIS A 93 -7.30 9.66 5.23
C HIS A 93 -6.39 9.74 4.00
N LEU A 94 -6.97 10.15 2.86
CA LEU A 94 -6.22 10.34 1.63
C LEU A 94 -5.10 11.38 1.85
N ALA A 95 -3.92 11.12 1.33
CA ALA A 95 -2.79 12.06 1.37
C ALA A 95 -2.41 12.55 -0.04
N ALA A 96 -2.34 11.64 -1.01
CA ALA A 96 -2.08 11.99 -2.39
C ALA A 96 -2.61 10.92 -3.36
N LEU A 97 -2.78 11.36 -4.61
CA LEU A 97 -3.02 10.50 -5.77
C LEU A 97 -1.87 10.69 -6.74
N PHE A 98 -1.49 9.64 -7.44
CA PHE A 98 -0.53 9.72 -8.53
C PHE A 98 -1.09 9.08 -9.77
N ILE A 99 -0.69 9.61 -10.92
CA ILE A 99 -0.81 8.94 -12.21
C ILE A 99 0.61 8.60 -12.62
N VAL A 100 0.87 7.32 -12.88
CA VAL A 100 2.18 6.86 -13.33
C VAL A 100 2.05 6.05 -14.61
N SER A 101 3.00 6.15 -15.54
CA SER A 101 2.97 5.29 -16.74
C SER A 101 3.34 3.84 -16.43
N GLN A 102 4.11 3.61 -15.35
CA GLN A 102 4.66 2.31 -15.00
C GLN A 102 4.69 2.07 -13.49
N ARG A 103 4.75 0.80 -13.08
CA ARG A 103 4.86 0.38 -11.67
C ARG A 103 6.20 -0.27 -11.39
N THR A 104 7.29 0.42 -11.72
CA THR A 104 8.63 -0.06 -11.35
C THR A 104 9.08 0.54 -10.02
N ARG A 105 10.15 -0.02 -9.45
CA ARG A 105 10.83 0.53 -8.26
C ARG A 105 11.07 2.04 -8.39
N ARG A 106 11.47 2.50 -9.59
CA ARG A 106 11.81 3.89 -9.87
C ARG A 106 10.58 4.81 -9.75
N GLU A 107 9.44 4.42 -10.30
CA GLU A 107 8.22 5.23 -10.26
C GLU A 107 7.65 5.28 -8.84
N TYR A 108 7.69 4.19 -8.08
CA TYR A 108 7.31 4.20 -6.67
C TYR A 108 8.24 5.10 -5.83
N TYR A 109 9.56 4.95 -5.98
CA TYR A 109 10.54 5.79 -5.30
C TYR A 109 10.33 7.27 -5.59
N LYS A 110 10.20 7.63 -6.87
CA LYS A 110 9.98 9.02 -7.30
C LYS A 110 8.66 9.55 -6.75
N SER A 111 7.55 8.87 -7.00
CA SER A 111 6.21 9.32 -6.58
C SER A 111 6.12 9.55 -5.07
N ILE A 112 6.50 8.54 -4.29
CA ILE A 112 6.37 8.61 -2.82
C ILE A 112 7.47 9.50 -2.21
N GLY A 113 8.67 9.51 -2.78
CA GLY A 113 9.75 10.41 -2.38
C GLY A 113 9.37 11.88 -2.58
N ASP A 114 8.71 12.21 -3.69
CA ASP A 114 8.20 13.57 -3.91
C ASP A 114 7.10 13.93 -2.95
N PHE A 115 6.18 13.02 -2.67
CA PHE A 115 5.14 13.27 -1.68
C PHE A 115 5.73 13.54 -0.29
N ALA A 116 6.74 12.77 0.13
CA ALA A 116 7.45 12.99 1.38
C ALA A 116 8.16 14.36 1.38
N ARG A 117 8.84 14.70 0.27
CA ARG A 117 9.51 16.00 0.07
C ARG A 117 8.54 17.17 0.16
N ILE A 118 7.45 17.18 -0.60
CA ILE A 118 6.49 18.30 -0.59
C ILE A 118 5.79 18.41 0.76
N SER A 119 5.45 17.28 1.39
CA SER A 119 4.82 17.25 2.70
C SER A 119 5.73 17.92 3.73
N ARG A 120 7.03 17.57 3.71
CA ARG A 120 8.03 18.21 4.55
C ARG A 120 8.18 19.70 4.26
N THR A 121 8.21 20.08 2.98
CA THR A 121 8.33 21.48 2.56
C THR A 121 7.17 22.35 3.02
N HIS A 122 5.94 21.87 2.90
CA HIS A 122 4.74 22.65 3.25
C HIS A 122 4.40 22.58 4.74
N MET A 123 4.55 21.40 5.37
CA MET A 123 4.24 21.22 6.80
C MET A 123 5.39 21.57 7.72
N LYS A 124 6.59 21.83 7.17
CA LYS A 124 7.83 22.19 7.91
C LYS A 124 8.19 21.17 9.00
N ARG A 125 7.84 19.90 8.80
CA ARG A 125 8.13 18.80 9.72
C ARG A 125 8.31 17.48 8.99
N PRO A 126 9.00 16.49 9.57
CA PRO A 126 9.10 15.16 9.01
C PRO A 126 7.75 14.45 8.91
N LEU A 127 7.60 13.60 7.89
CA LEU A 127 6.51 12.64 7.78
C LEU A 127 6.81 11.45 8.72
N ARG A 128 5.86 11.09 9.58
CA ARG A 128 5.98 9.94 10.49
C ARG A 128 5.19 8.76 9.93
N VAL A 129 5.86 7.62 9.80
CA VAL A 129 5.27 6.36 9.35
C VAL A 129 5.78 5.26 10.26
N ASP A 130 4.88 4.55 10.95
CA ASP A 130 5.27 3.45 11.83
C ASP A 130 5.34 2.15 11.04
N VAL A 131 4.39 1.94 10.13
CA VAL A 131 4.35 0.79 9.22
C VAL A 131 3.77 1.19 7.87
N THR A 132 4.11 0.45 6.82
CA THR A 132 3.48 0.59 5.51
C THR A 132 2.64 -0.64 5.20
N MET A 133 1.43 -0.46 4.68
CA MET A 133 0.56 -1.54 4.21
C MET A 133 0.31 -1.39 2.71
N GLY A 134 0.46 -2.50 1.99
CA GLY A 134 0.23 -2.53 0.55
C GLY A 134 0.14 -3.95 0.00
N ASP A 135 0.45 -4.06 -1.28
CA ASP A 135 0.33 -5.29 -2.06
C ASP A 135 1.59 -6.13 -2.01
N ALA A 136 1.48 -7.37 -2.50
CA ALA A 136 2.61 -8.28 -2.63
C ALA A 136 3.41 -7.95 -3.90
N GLU A 137 3.85 -6.70 -4.01
CA GLU A 137 4.53 -6.15 -5.18
C GLU A 137 5.96 -5.73 -4.81
N GLU A 138 6.96 -6.42 -5.38
CA GLU A 138 8.38 -6.16 -5.11
C GLU A 138 8.80 -4.74 -5.53
N ALA A 139 8.27 -4.25 -6.65
CA ALA A 139 8.56 -2.89 -7.12
C ALA A 139 8.10 -1.84 -6.10
N GLN A 140 6.89 -1.99 -5.55
CA GLN A 140 6.34 -1.14 -4.50
C GLN A 140 7.20 -1.15 -3.24
N LEU A 141 7.49 -2.34 -2.72
CA LEU A 141 8.29 -2.50 -1.51
C LEU A 141 9.72 -1.95 -1.68
N ASN A 142 10.37 -2.21 -2.82
CA ASN A 142 11.72 -1.72 -3.07
C ASN A 142 11.75 -0.21 -3.30
N GLY A 143 10.75 0.37 -3.98
CA GLY A 143 10.67 1.81 -4.19
C GLY A 143 10.45 2.58 -2.88
N LEU A 144 9.59 2.06 -2.00
CA LEU A 144 9.41 2.60 -0.65
C LEU A 144 10.69 2.55 0.17
N ARG A 145 11.46 1.45 0.09
CA ARG A 145 12.71 1.32 0.84
C ARG A 145 13.79 2.34 0.45
N ASP A 146 13.69 2.91 -0.74
CA ASP A 146 14.60 3.96 -1.20
C ASP A 146 14.21 5.35 -0.69
N VAL A 147 13.01 5.51 -0.11
CA VAL A 147 12.55 6.76 0.50
C VAL A 147 12.88 6.75 1.99
N ALA A 148 13.60 7.76 2.46
CA ALA A 148 14.16 7.80 3.81
C ALA A 148 13.12 7.60 4.92
N GLU A 149 11.94 8.18 4.77
CA GLU A 149 10.83 8.07 5.74
C GLU A 149 10.23 6.66 5.85
N TYR A 150 10.48 5.79 4.87
CA TYR A 150 9.88 4.45 4.77
C TYR A 150 10.93 3.33 4.81
N ALA A 151 12.22 3.66 4.69
CA ALA A 151 13.32 2.71 4.50
C ALA A 151 13.37 1.58 5.54
N THR A 152 13.05 1.90 6.79
CA THR A 152 13.09 0.97 7.92
C THR A 152 11.71 0.54 8.41
N CYS A 153 10.63 1.08 7.85
CA CYS A 153 9.27 0.74 8.25
C CYS A 153 8.97 -0.73 7.93
N PRO A 154 8.39 -1.50 8.87
CA PRO A 154 7.82 -2.80 8.55
C PRO A 154 6.78 -2.68 7.45
N TYR A 155 6.87 -3.59 6.48
CA TYR A 155 5.87 -3.73 5.43
C TYR A 155 4.85 -4.79 5.86
N LEU A 156 3.62 -4.35 6.08
CA LEU A 156 2.46 -5.16 6.38
C LEU A 156 1.77 -5.58 5.08
N MET A 157 1.42 -6.85 5.04
CA MET A 157 0.63 -7.41 3.96
C MET A 157 -0.85 -7.29 4.25
N CYS A 158 -1.56 -6.65 3.32
CA CYS A 158 -3.01 -6.58 3.35
C CYS A 158 -3.62 -8.00 3.39
N PHE A 159 -4.33 -8.34 4.46
CA PHE A 159 -4.93 -9.67 4.59
C PHE A 159 -5.99 -9.97 3.52
N PHE A 160 -6.69 -8.95 3.01
CA PHE A 160 -7.58 -9.10 1.86
C PHE A 160 -6.80 -9.60 0.62
N HIS A 161 -5.61 -9.06 0.35
CA HIS A 161 -4.78 -9.49 -0.77
C HIS A 161 -4.20 -10.90 -0.59
N VAL A 162 -3.89 -11.30 0.65
CA VAL A 162 -3.55 -12.70 0.95
C VAL A 162 -4.71 -13.61 0.55
N MET A 163 -5.92 -13.33 1.05
CA MET A 163 -7.11 -14.15 0.79
C MET A 163 -7.52 -14.15 -0.68
N TYR A 164 -7.41 -13.02 -1.37
CA TYR A 164 -7.68 -12.89 -2.79
C TYR A 164 -6.74 -13.76 -3.63
N ASN A 165 -5.44 -13.74 -3.32
CA ASN A 165 -4.45 -14.57 -4.01
C ASN A 165 -4.60 -16.06 -3.66
N VAL A 166 -4.90 -16.40 -2.41
CA VAL A 166 -5.19 -17.77 -1.98
C VAL A 166 -6.40 -18.31 -2.75
N ARG A 167 -7.50 -17.55 -2.83
CA ARG A 167 -8.72 -17.95 -3.54
C ARG A 167 -8.43 -18.31 -5.01
N LYS A 168 -7.60 -17.53 -5.70
CA LYS A 168 -7.17 -17.84 -7.07
C LYS A 168 -6.41 -19.16 -7.15
N ARG A 169 -5.53 -19.42 -6.20
CA ARG A 169 -4.65 -20.61 -6.16
C ARG A 169 -5.41 -21.88 -5.84
N VAL A 170 -6.41 -21.84 -4.94
CA VAL A 170 -7.18 -23.03 -4.52
C VAL A 170 -8.48 -23.23 -5.29
N ARG A 171 -8.79 -22.39 -6.29
CA ARG A 171 -10.09 -22.42 -7.01
C ARG A 171 -10.44 -23.79 -7.62
N HIS A 172 -9.42 -24.55 -7.99
CA HIS A 172 -9.53 -25.86 -8.65
C HIS A 172 -9.68 -27.03 -7.65
N LEU A 173 -9.49 -26.77 -6.36
CA LEU A 173 -9.60 -27.78 -5.31
C LEU A 173 -11.06 -27.97 -4.89
N PRO A 174 -11.43 -29.18 -4.41
CA PRO A 174 -12.76 -29.44 -3.85
C PRO A 174 -13.07 -28.53 -2.65
N ASP A 175 -14.35 -28.23 -2.44
CA ASP A 175 -14.84 -27.33 -1.39
C ASP A 175 -14.37 -27.72 0.01
N SER A 176 -14.38 -29.02 0.31
CA SER A 176 -13.90 -29.57 1.58
C SER A 176 -12.42 -29.24 1.84
N VAL A 177 -11.58 -29.28 0.80
CA VAL A 177 -10.16 -28.93 0.87
C VAL A 177 -9.98 -27.42 1.02
N ARG A 178 -10.74 -26.63 0.26
CA ARG A 178 -10.71 -25.16 0.35
C ARG A 178 -11.09 -24.69 1.76
N ALA A 179 -12.08 -25.32 2.39
CA ALA A 179 -12.50 -25.00 3.75
C ALA A 179 -11.36 -25.22 4.77
N ILE A 180 -10.61 -26.33 4.65
CA ILE A 180 -9.44 -26.61 5.49
C ILE A 180 -8.33 -25.56 5.30
N VAL A 181 -8.07 -25.17 4.05
CA VAL A 181 -7.10 -24.11 3.73
C VAL A 181 -7.52 -22.78 4.37
N TYR A 182 -8.76 -22.34 4.15
CA TYR A 182 -9.21 -21.06 4.69
C TYR A 182 -9.22 -21.05 6.23
N ARG A 183 -9.67 -22.14 6.86
CA ARG A 183 -9.63 -22.27 8.32
C ARG A 183 -8.20 -22.13 8.84
N GLY A 184 -7.24 -22.85 8.26
CA GLY A 184 -5.84 -22.76 8.69
C GLY A 184 -5.25 -21.35 8.54
N ILE A 185 -5.61 -20.63 7.47
CA ILE A 185 -5.17 -19.24 7.28
C ILE A 185 -5.80 -18.30 8.31
N LEU A 186 -7.09 -18.47 8.62
CA LEU A 186 -7.76 -17.68 9.64
C LEU A 186 -7.17 -17.96 11.03
N ASP A 187 -6.93 -19.23 11.38
CA ASP A 187 -6.25 -19.62 12.63
C ASP A 187 -4.91 -18.87 12.75
N MET A 188 -4.10 -18.86 11.69
CA MET A 188 -2.82 -18.15 11.65
C MET A 188 -2.97 -16.63 11.72
N HIS A 189 -3.95 -16.05 11.01
CA HIS A 189 -4.17 -14.60 10.97
C HIS A 189 -4.49 -14.04 12.36
N TYR A 190 -5.31 -14.77 13.12
CA TYR A 190 -5.83 -14.35 14.42
C TYR A 190 -4.93 -14.70 15.62
N THR A 191 -3.74 -15.26 15.38
CA THR A 191 -2.74 -15.43 16.45
C THR A 191 -2.35 -14.09 17.07
N LEU A 192 -1.94 -14.12 18.34
CA LEU A 192 -1.68 -12.92 19.13
C LEU A 192 -0.19 -12.60 19.29
N ASN A 193 0.69 -13.53 18.89
CA ASN A 193 2.13 -13.33 18.92
C ASN A 193 2.85 -14.33 17.99
N GLN A 194 4.15 -14.10 17.81
CA GLN A 194 4.99 -14.89 16.90
C GLN A 194 5.15 -16.35 17.35
N THR A 195 5.17 -16.65 18.65
CA THR A 195 5.29 -18.03 19.15
C THR A 195 4.05 -18.83 18.79
N GLU A 196 2.87 -18.30 19.11
CA GLU A 196 1.58 -18.90 18.76
C GLU A 196 1.45 -19.09 17.24
N PHE A 197 1.89 -18.11 16.45
CA PHE A 197 1.91 -18.22 14.99
C PHE A 197 2.69 -19.45 14.49
N TRP A 198 3.88 -19.69 15.02
CA TRP A 198 4.70 -20.83 14.59
C TRP A 198 4.12 -22.17 15.05
N GLU A 199 3.50 -22.23 16.23
CA GLU A 199 2.77 -23.41 16.70
C GLU A 199 1.57 -23.74 15.78
N VAL A 200 0.78 -22.71 15.44
CA VAL A 200 -0.36 -22.84 14.52
C VAL A 200 0.11 -23.21 13.12
N TRP A 201 1.19 -22.60 12.60
CA TRP A 201 1.77 -22.97 11.31
C TRP A 201 2.22 -24.42 11.29
N GLY A 202 2.87 -24.92 12.35
CA GLY A 202 3.28 -26.32 12.46
C GLY A 202 2.10 -27.28 12.32
N ARG A 203 1.02 -27.02 13.07
CA ARG A 203 -0.23 -27.80 12.99
C ARG A 203 -0.89 -27.71 11.61
N VAL A 204 -1.05 -26.50 11.08
CA VAL A 204 -1.75 -26.24 9.81
C VAL A 204 -0.99 -26.82 8.62
N SER A 205 0.33 -26.64 8.58
CA SER A 205 1.17 -27.18 7.51
C SER A 205 1.17 -28.71 7.51
N GLN A 206 1.17 -29.35 8.68
CA GLN A 206 1.02 -30.81 8.78
C GLN A 206 -0.35 -31.29 8.31
N GLU A 207 -1.44 -30.61 8.67
CA GLU A 207 -2.79 -30.93 8.17
C GLU A 207 -2.86 -30.81 6.65
N TRP A 208 -2.30 -29.75 6.06
CA TRP A 208 -2.25 -29.59 4.62
C TRP A 208 -1.35 -30.62 3.94
N GLN A 209 -0.28 -31.08 4.60
CA GLN A 209 0.61 -32.12 4.10
C GLN A 209 -0.06 -33.50 4.03
N CYS A 210 -1.06 -33.79 4.88
CA CYS A 210 -1.80 -35.05 4.86
C CYS A 210 -2.67 -35.24 3.60
N ASP A 211 -3.06 -34.15 2.93
CA ASP A 211 -3.83 -34.20 1.69
C ASP A 211 -2.94 -33.90 0.47
N ARG A 212 -2.71 -34.91 -0.37
CA ARG A 212 -1.88 -34.78 -1.58
C ARG A 212 -2.37 -33.66 -2.51
N ARG A 213 -3.66 -33.34 -2.51
CA ARG A 213 -4.24 -32.26 -3.32
C ARG A 213 -3.75 -30.88 -2.88
N SER A 214 -3.31 -30.74 -1.63
CA SER A 214 -2.86 -29.47 -1.04
C SER A 214 -1.35 -29.27 -1.13
N HIS A 215 -0.55 -30.26 -1.53
CA HIS A 215 0.92 -30.17 -1.54
C HIS A 215 1.47 -29.00 -2.35
N VAL A 216 0.95 -28.81 -3.57
CA VAL A 216 1.35 -27.68 -4.43
C VAL A 216 0.97 -26.34 -3.80
N PHE A 217 -0.20 -26.28 -3.17
CA PHE A 217 -0.65 -25.09 -2.46
C PHE A 217 0.22 -24.81 -1.23
N LEU A 218 0.56 -25.83 -0.43
CA LEU A 218 1.41 -25.71 0.74
C LEU A 218 2.79 -25.15 0.36
N ALA A 219 3.42 -25.69 -0.69
CA ALA A 219 4.70 -25.19 -1.19
C ALA A 219 4.62 -23.72 -1.61
N TYR A 220 3.56 -23.36 -2.36
CA TYR A 220 3.29 -21.96 -2.71
C TYR A 220 3.08 -21.07 -1.47
N PHE A 221 2.27 -21.52 -0.52
CA PHE A 221 1.90 -20.72 0.64
C PHE A 221 3.10 -20.48 1.56
N ALA A 222 3.90 -21.52 1.80
CA ALA A 222 5.15 -21.41 2.54
C ALA A 222 6.11 -20.41 1.86
N ALA A 223 6.33 -20.55 0.55
CA ALA A 223 7.21 -19.66 -0.19
C ALA A 223 6.73 -18.21 -0.18
N GLN A 224 5.44 -17.96 -0.44
CA GLN A 224 4.90 -16.62 -0.65
C GLN A 224 4.52 -15.91 0.65
N TRP A 225 3.96 -16.60 1.64
CA TRP A 225 3.30 -15.97 2.79
C TRP A 225 3.98 -16.27 4.13
N ILE A 226 4.92 -17.22 4.17
CA ILE A 226 5.67 -17.55 5.39
C ILE A 226 7.13 -17.11 5.28
N HIS A 227 7.79 -17.41 4.16
CA HIS A 227 9.24 -17.20 4.01
C HIS A 227 9.63 -16.01 3.13
N SER A 228 8.67 -15.36 2.45
CA SER A 228 8.95 -14.18 1.64
C SER A 228 9.04 -12.91 2.49
N ARG A 229 9.31 -11.77 1.85
CA ARG A 229 9.24 -10.42 2.48
C ARG A 229 7.80 -9.99 2.81
N PHE A 230 6.81 -10.69 2.29
CA PHE A 230 5.37 -10.43 2.41
C PHE A 230 4.70 -11.32 3.48
N TRP A 231 5.43 -11.64 4.54
CA TRP A 231 4.96 -12.58 5.57
C TRP A 231 4.10 -11.93 6.67
N ARG A 232 4.14 -10.60 6.82
CA ARG A 232 3.49 -9.87 7.92
C ARG A 232 2.01 -9.56 7.63
N TRP A 233 1.15 -10.57 7.69
CA TRP A 233 -0.30 -10.42 7.48
C TRP A 233 -1.13 -10.82 8.70
N GLN A 234 -0.48 -11.19 9.81
CA GLN A 234 -1.09 -11.57 11.08
C GLN A 234 -1.53 -10.32 11.85
N ILE A 235 -2.62 -10.42 12.63
CA ILE A 235 -3.20 -9.26 13.33
C ILE A 235 -2.25 -8.65 14.36
N TYR A 236 -1.37 -9.47 14.97
CA TYR A 236 -0.47 -9.02 16.04
C TYR A 236 0.62 -8.04 15.57
N HIS A 237 0.75 -7.82 14.26
CA HIS A 237 1.66 -6.81 13.71
C HIS A 237 1.12 -5.37 13.80
N SER A 238 -0.16 -5.20 14.09
CA SER A 238 -0.80 -3.90 14.33
C SER A 238 -1.38 -3.87 15.75
N PRO A 239 -1.35 -2.73 16.47
CA PRO A 239 -2.06 -2.62 17.73
C PRO A 239 -3.57 -2.83 17.56
N GLY A 240 -4.24 -3.25 18.63
CA GLY A 240 -5.69 -3.43 18.62
C GLY A 240 -6.44 -2.17 18.19
N GLY A 241 -7.44 -2.34 17.32
CA GLY A 241 -8.25 -1.25 16.77
C GLY A 241 -7.77 -0.71 15.42
N TYR A 242 -6.49 -0.90 15.06
CA TYR A 242 -5.96 -0.44 13.78
C TYR A 242 -6.29 -1.39 12.62
N ALA A 243 -6.08 -0.92 11.40
CA ALA A 243 -6.36 -1.69 10.20
C ALA A 243 -5.42 -2.92 10.07
N THR A 244 -5.99 -4.07 9.72
CA THR A 244 -5.28 -5.30 9.33
C THR A 244 -5.43 -5.60 7.84
N THR A 245 -6.18 -4.75 7.13
CA THR A 245 -6.43 -4.83 5.69
C THR A 245 -6.32 -3.44 5.09
N ASN A 246 -6.02 -3.39 3.79
CA ASN A 246 -6.05 -2.17 2.98
C ASN A 246 -7.48 -1.80 2.55
N ASN A 247 -8.52 -2.40 3.14
CA ASN A 247 -9.91 -2.24 2.72
C ASN A 247 -10.37 -0.76 2.66
N PRO A 248 -9.98 0.12 3.60
CA PRO A 248 -10.33 1.54 3.48
C PRO A 248 -9.75 2.22 2.22
N CYS A 249 -8.51 1.87 1.84
CA CYS A 249 -7.89 2.33 0.59
C CYS A 249 -8.59 1.74 -0.65
N GLU A 250 -8.95 0.45 -0.63
CA GLU A 250 -9.70 -0.21 -1.71
C GLU A 250 -11.10 0.39 -1.92
N VAL A 251 -11.79 0.74 -0.83
CA VAL A 251 -13.09 1.41 -0.87
C VAL A 251 -12.95 2.78 -1.53
N PHE A 252 -11.92 3.54 -1.18
CA PHE A 252 -11.61 4.80 -1.84
C PHE A 252 -11.29 4.59 -3.34
N ASN A 253 -10.49 3.59 -3.67
CA ASN A 253 -10.16 3.26 -5.06
C ASN A 253 -11.39 2.84 -5.87
N THR A 254 -12.36 2.22 -5.22
CA THR A 254 -13.66 1.89 -5.83
C THR A 254 -14.50 3.14 -6.06
N SER A 255 -14.47 4.13 -5.16
CA SER A 255 -15.27 5.35 -5.32
C SER A 255 -14.76 6.25 -6.44
N ILE A 256 -13.44 6.33 -6.65
CA ILE A 256 -12.86 7.16 -7.72
C ILE A 256 -12.99 6.54 -9.13
N LYS A 257 -13.40 5.27 -9.22
CA LYS A 257 -13.68 4.58 -10.49
C LYS A 257 -15.13 4.72 -10.96
N ARG A 258 -16.01 5.29 -10.14
CA ARG A 258 -17.41 5.55 -10.45
C ARG A 258 -17.54 6.91 -11.14
#